data_AF-A0A1I0WSB5-F1
#
_entry.id   AF-A0A1I0WSB5-F1
#
_cell.length_a   1.000
_cell.length_b   1.000
_cell.length_c   1.000
_cell.angle_alpha   90.00
_cell.angle_beta   90.00
_cell.angle_gamma   90.00
#
_symmetry.space_group_name_H-M   'P 1'
#
loop_
_entity.id
_entity.type
_entity.pdbx_description
1 polymer ?
#
loop_
_entity_poly.entity_id
_entity_poly.type
_entity_poly.pdbx_seq_one_letter_code
_entity_poly.pdbx_strand_id
1 'polypeptide(L)'
;MTKKNRLSIILLIGLSIIIFQLVNFFTGDKIGAKVAIDYVSLLFKLISDVVVIIGVLYTVTSKSKSIFKVSLISSLSIYWVVTFILYLFLKGVLINNVGLFIIIEFSALFILLVIIMFLSKFSSKVSKGSLEISWFDKCENIIYKLLANPNCQIYKDDLNKILEAIKYSDKASTEYRKDNEIYERINKIYEMVDYFNDEKEIKNSLSQILLLIKERNTIVLKSKRGSF
;
A
#
# COMPACT_ATOMS: atom_id res chain seq x y z
N MET A 1 -4.63 -15.68 -11.45
CA MET A 1 -5.83 -14.81 -11.58
C MET A 1 -5.45 -13.50 -12.26
N THR A 2 -6.00 -13.20 -13.42
CA THR A 2 -5.61 -12.03 -14.24
C THR A 2 -6.17 -10.72 -13.65
N LYS A 3 -5.57 -9.57 -14.01
CA LYS A 3 -6.07 -8.22 -13.61
C LYS A 3 -7.53 -8.02 -14.02
N LYS A 4 -7.91 -8.50 -15.20
CA LYS A 4 -9.29 -8.49 -15.72
C LYS A 4 -10.24 -9.24 -14.78
N ASN A 5 -9.88 -10.45 -14.36
CA ASN A 5 -10.70 -11.25 -13.45
C ASN A 5 -10.88 -10.58 -12.08
N ARG A 6 -9.86 -9.90 -11.56
CA ARG A 6 -9.96 -9.16 -10.29
C ARG A 6 -10.94 -7.98 -10.38
N LEU A 7 -10.88 -7.21 -11.46
CA LEU A 7 -11.80 -6.08 -11.69
C LEU A 7 -13.25 -6.55 -11.83
N SER A 8 -13.48 -7.62 -12.59
CA SER A 8 -14.81 -8.22 -12.75
C SER A 8 -15.41 -8.66 -11.42
N ILE A 9 -14.61 -9.27 -10.53
CA ILE A 9 -15.09 -9.70 -9.21
C ILE A 9 -15.40 -8.53 -8.30
N ILE A 10 -14.57 -7.48 -8.30
CA ILE A 10 -14.83 -6.27 -7.50
C ILE A 10 -16.13 -5.61 -7.92
N LEU A 11 -16.37 -5.49 -9.23
CA LEU A 11 -17.63 -4.96 -9.75
C LEU A 11 -18.82 -5.84 -9.34
N LEU A 12 -18.68 -7.17 -9.45
CA LEU A 12 -19.75 -8.10 -9.10
C LEU A 12 -20.10 -8.03 -7.61
N ILE A 13 -19.09 -7.97 -6.74
CA ILE A 13 -19.28 -7.79 -5.30
C ILE A 13 -19.95 -6.44 -5.02
N GLY A 14 -19.44 -5.34 -5.56
CA GLY A 14 -20.01 -4.01 -5.37
C GLY A 14 -21.46 -3.92 -5.82
N LEU A 15 -21.77 -4.47 -6.99
CA LEU A 15 -23.12 -4.50 -7.56
C LEU A 15 -24.05 -5.38 -6.71
N SER A 16 -23.56 -6.51 -6.18
CA SER A 16 -24.35 -7.36 -5.27
C SER A 16 -24.73 -6.63 -3.97
N ILE A 17 -23.84 -5.79 -3.43
CA ILE A 17 -24.12 -4.99 -2.23
C ILE A 17 -25.21 -3.96 -2.53
N ILE A 18 -25.12 -3.26 -3.66
CA ILE A 18 -26.13 -2.29 -4.09
C ILE A 18 -27.49 -2.97 -4.28
N ILE A 19 -27.53 -4.11 -4.98
CA ILE A 19 -28.77 -4.89 -5.16
C ILE A 19 -29.34 -5.29 -3.79
N PHE A 20 -28.51 -5.82 -2.90
CA PHE A 20 -28.95 -6.25 -1.57
C PHE A 20 -29.54 -5.09 -0.76
N GLN A 21 -28.94 -3.90 -0.80
CA GLN A 21 -29.48 -2.71 -0.14
C GLN A 21 -30.81 -2.27 -0.75
N LEU A 22 -30.93 -2.26 -2.08
CA LEU A 22 -32.18 -1.93 -2.75
C LEU A 22 -33.28 -2.93 -2.40
N VAL A 23 -32.99 -4.22 -2.44
CA VAL A 23 -33.92 -5.27 -2.03
C VAL A 23 -34.35 -5.03 -0.59
N ASN A 24 -33.42 -4.92 0.36
CA ASN A 24 -33.76 -4.66 1.76
C ASN A 24 -34.58 -3.39 1.96
N PHE A 25 -34.27 -2.32 1.22
CA PHE A 25 -35.05 -1.10 1.26
C PHE A 25 -36.48 -1.38 0.80
N PHE A 26 -36.70 -2.01 -0.36
CA PHE A 26 -38.03 -2.24 -0.93
C PHE A 26 -38.83 -3.37 -0.26
N THR A 27 -38.17 -4.40 0.27
CA THR A 27 -38.84 -5.55 0.90
C THR A 27 -38.91 -5.45 2.42
N GLY A 28 -38.11 -4.59 3.04
CA GLY A 28 -38.01 -4.45 4.50
C GLY A 28 -39.24 -3.86 5.18
N ASP A 29 -40.21 -3.35 4.42
CA ASP A 29 -41.39 -2.72 4.99
C ASP A 29 -42.55 -3.69 5.17
N LYS A 30 -42.65 -4.22 6.39
CA LYS A 30 -43.94 -4.59 6.99
C LYS A 30 -44.40 -3.60 8.08
N ILE A 31 -43.66 -2.52 8.34
CA ILE A 31 -43.82 -1.71 9.58
C ILE A 31 -44.32 -0.26 9.31
N GLY A 32 -44.35 0.23 8.06
CA GLY A 32 -44.96 1.53 7.76
C GLY A 32 -44.68 2.03 6.36
N ALA A 33 -45.34 3.14 5.97
CA ALA A 33 -45.05 3.82 4.72
C ALA A 33 -43.71 4.57 4.82
N LYS A 34 -42.90 4.50 3.76
CA LYS A 34 -41.61 5.19 3.68
C LYS A 34 -41.80 6.70 3.66
N VAL A 35 -40.96 7.41 4.40
CA VAL A 35 -40.96 8.88 4.44
C VAL A 35 -39.81 9.42 3.60
N ALA A 36 -39.86 10.70 3.22
CA ALA A 36 -38.83 11.35 2.40
C ALA A 36 -37.38 11.11 2.90
N ILE A 37 -37.17 11.06 4.23
CA ILE A 37 -35.85 10.78 4.84
C ILE A 37 -35.32 9.41 4.48
N ASP A 38 -36.18 8.41 4.34
CA ASP A 38 -35.78 7.05 3.97
C ASP A 38 -35.17 7.04 2.56
N TYR A 39 -35.79 7.76 1.63
CA TYR A 39 -35.28 7.90 0.26
C TYR A 39 -33.99 8.72 0.20
N VAL A 40 -33.91 9.81 0.96
CA VAL A 40 -32.69 10.63 1.03
C VAL A 40 -31.52 9.84 1.63
N SER A 41 -31.75 9.11 2.73
CA SER A 41 -30.73 8.25 3.34
C SER A 41 -30.27 7.15 2.38
N LEU A 42 -31.20 6.51 1.66
CA LEU A 42 -30.85 5.53 0.63
C LEU A 42 -29.97 6.16 -0.44
N LEU A 43 -30.31 7.36 -0.93
CA LEU A 43 -29.53 8.04 -1.96
C LEU A 43 -28.08 8.31 -1.49
N PHE A 44 -27.88 8.80 -0.27
CA PHE A 44 -26.53 9.01 0.27
C PHE A 44 -25.76 7.69 0.46
N LYS A 45 -26.43 6.61 0.89
CA LYS A 45 -25.83 5.27 0.97
C LYS A 45 -25.38 4.76 -0.40
N LEU A 46 -26.23 4.90 -1.42
CA LEU A 46 -25.90 4.50 -2.80
C LEU A 46 -24.73 5.31 -3.37
N ILE A 47 -24.71 6.63 -3.14
CA ILE A 47 -23.57 7.48 -3.54
C ILE A 47 -22.29 7.00 -2.87
N SER A 48 -22.33 6.73 -1.56
CA SER A 48 -21.19 6.19 -0.83
C SER A 48 -20.67 4.89 -1.45
N ASP A 49 -21.56 3.95 -1.74
CA ASP A 49 -21.19 2.65 -2.32
C ASP A 49 -20.57 2.81 -3.72
N VAL A 50 -21.14 3.67 -4.57
CA VAL A 50 -20.57 3.97 -5.89
C VAL A 50 -19.17 4.56 -5.75
N VAL A 51 -18.98 5.51 -4.83
CA VAL A 51 -17.68 6.13 -4.57
C VAL A 51 -16.67 5.09 -4.03
N VAL A 52 -17.09 4.17 -3.16
CA VAL A 52 -16.28 3.04 -2.69
C VAL A 52 -15.85 2.15 -3.85
N ILE A 53 -16.79 1.74 -4.70
CA ILE A 53 -16.50 0.85 -5.83
C ILE A 53 -15.52 1.53 -6.79
N ILE A 54 -15.76 2.79 -7.15
CA ILE A 54 -14.86 3.57 -8.02
C ILE A 54 -13.49 3.72 -7.35
N GLY A 55 -13.46 4.01 -6.06
CA GLY A 55 -12.25 4.10 -5.26
C GLY A 55 -11.44 2.81 -5.31
N VAL A 56 -12.06 1.68 -5.01
CA VAL A 56 -11.42 0.35 -5.07
C VAL A 56 -10.94 0.05 -6.49
N LEU A 57 -11.73 0.32 -7.52
CA LEU A 57 -11.32 0.12 -8.92
C LEU A 57 -10.10 0.98 -9.29
N TYR A 58 -10.09 2.24 -8.88
CA TYR A 58 -8.95 3.13 -9.05
C TYR A 58 -7.71 2.57 -8.34
N THR A 59 -7.86 2.03 -7.14
CA THR A 59 -6.74 1.42 -6.41
C THR A 59 -6.20 0.16 -7.07
N VAL A 60 -7.03 -0.67 -7.71
CA VAL A 60 -6.58 -1.90 -8.38
C VAL A 60 -5.97 -1.60 -9.76
N THR A 61 -6.43 -0.55 -10.42
CA THR A 61 -5.92 -0.16 -11.75
C THR A 61 -4.66 0.68 -11.70
N SER A 62 -4.53 1.55 -10.69
CA SER A 62 -3.43 2.50 -10.53
C SER A 62 -2.19 1.87 -9.88
N LYS A 63 -1.01 2.27 -10.37
CA LYS A 63 0.30 1.99 -9.76
C LYS A 63 0.58 2.83 -8.50
N SER A 64 -0.42 3.56 -7.98
CA SER A 64 -0.26 4.40 -6.79
C SER A 64 0.20 3.61 -5.56
N LYS A 65 0.86 4.32 -4.63
CA LYS A 65 1.41 3.75 -3.39
C LYS A 65 0.32 3.07 -2.55
N SER A 66 0.64 1.88 -2.04
CA SER A 66 -0.27 1.00 -1.26
C SER A 66 -1.06 1.74 -0.16
N ILE A 67 -0.44 2.72 0.49
CA ILE A 67 -1.00 3.44 1.64
C ILE A 67 -2.22 4.31 1.25
N PHE A 68 -2.22 4.92 0.06
CA PHE A 68 -3.37 5.71 -0.40
C PHE A 68 -4.60 4.81 -0.66
N LYS A 69 -4.36 3.54 -1.00
CA LYS A 69 -5.41 2.55 -1.25
C LYS A 69 -6.14 2.19 0.03
N VAL A 70 -5.37 1.94 1.10
CA VAL A 70 -5.91 1.61 2.42
C VAL A 70 -6.69 2.77 3.02
N SER A 71 -6.16 4.01 2.93
CA SER A 71 -6.82 5.18 3.51
C SER A 71 -8.16 5.52 2.86
N LEU A 72 -8.29 5.32 1.54
CA LEU A 72 -9.52 5.62 0.82
C LEU A 72 -10.62 4.60 1.16
N ILE A 73 -10.26 3.31 1.25
CA ILE A 73 -11.21 2.25 1.61
C ILE A 73 -11.66 2.40 3.07
N SER A 74 -10.74 2.66 3.99
CA SER A 74 -11.07 2.79 5.42
C SER A 74 -11.95 4.00 5.69
N SER A 75 -11.66 5.15 5.10
CA SER A 75 -12.44 6.39 5.28
C SER A 75 -13.86 6.25 4.75
N LEU A 76 -14.05 5.68 3.56
CA LEU A 76 -15.39 5.48 3.02
C LEU A 76 -16.20 4.43 3.81
N SER A 77 -15.53 3.40 4.34
CA SER A 77 -16.19 2.42 5.24
C SER A 77 -16.68 3.08 6.53
N ILE A 78 -15.87 3.99 7.10
CA ILE A 78 -16.26 4.79 8.27
C ILE A 78 -17.47 5.67 7.92
N TYR A 79 -17.45 6.34 6.77
CA TYR A 79 -18.59 7.17 6.34
C TYR A 79 -19.88 6.36 6.21
N TRP A 80 -19.82 5.19 5.59
CA TRP A 80 -20.97 4.30 5.48
C TRP A 80 -21.57 3.95 6.86
N VAL A 81 -20.71 3.62 7.83
CA VAL A 81 -21.14 3.36 9.22
C VAL A 81 -21.75 4.60 9.86
N VAL A 82 -21.14 5.77 9.67
CA VAL A 82 -21.62 7.04 10.22
C VAL A 82 -23.00 7.40 9.65
N THR A 83 -23.20 7.35 8.33
CA THR A 83 -24.50 7.61 7.69
C THR A 83 -25.56 6.60 8.15
N PHE A 84 -25.18 5.34 8.37
CA PHE A 84 -26.10 4.34 8.94
C PHE A 84 -26.53 4.70 10.36
N ILE A 85 -25.58 5.08 11.22
CA ILE A 85 -25.86 5.52 12.60
C ILE A 85 -26.72 6.79 12.60
N LEU A 86 -26.33 7.81 11.84
CA LEU A 86 -27.08 9.08 11.73
C LEU A 86 -28.52 8.82 11.31
N TYR A 87 -28.74 7.95 10.32
CA TYR A 87 -30.08 7.53 9.92
C TYR A 87 -30.88 6.92 11.07
N LEU A 88 -30.32 5.95 11.81
CA LEU A 88 -31.03 5.27 12.90
C LEU A 88 -31.45 6.23 14.02
N PHE A 89 -30.56 7.16 14.41
CA PHE A 89 -30.83 8.07 15.53
C PHE A 89 -31.65 9.30 15.12
N LEU A 90 -31.43 9.85 13.93
CA LEU A 90 -32.03 11.12 13.53
C LEU A 90 -33.35 10.96 12.77
N LYS A 91 -33.67 9.78 12.24
CA LYS A 91 -34.92 9.56 11.49
C LYS A 91 -36.17 9.98 12.28
N GLY A 92 -36.24 9.61 13.56
CA GLY A 92 -37.38 9.95 14.41
C GLY A 92 -37.46 11.45 14.73
N VAL A 93 -36.32 12.08 14.99
CA VAL A 93 -36.23 13.49 15.39
C VAL A 93 -36.47 14.43 14.21
N LEU A 94 -35.98 14.07 13.02
CA LEU A 94 -35.95 14.95 11.86
C LEU A 94 -37.04 14.68 10.84
N ILE A 95 -38.04 13.84 11.15
CA ILE A 95 -39.07 13.39 10.20
C ILE A 95 -39.73 14.55 9.42
N ASN A 96 -39.90 15.70 10.06
CA ASN A 96 -40.52 16.91 9.49
C ASN A 96 -39.51 17.92 8.91
N ASN A 97 -38.20 17.68 9.06
CA ASN A 97 -37.12 18.61 8.74
C ASN A 97 -36.06 17.94 7.85
N VAL A 98 -36.47 17.44 6.69
CA VAL A 98 -35.59 16.75 5.72
C VAL A 98 -34.39 17.61 5.31
N GLY A 99 -34.58 18.93 5.17
CA GLY A 99 -33.49 19.84 4.83
C GLY A 99 -32.35 19.83 5.86
N LEU A 100 -32.67 19.74 7.14
CA LEU A 100 -31.66 19.68 8.22
C LEU A 100 -30.89 18.35 8.17
N PHE A 101 -31.58 17.23 7.88
CA PHE A 101 -30.94 15.94 7.68
C PHE A 101 -29.94 15.97 6.51
N ILE A 102 -30.32 16.58 5.38
CA ILE A 102 -29.42 16.76 4.22
C ILE A 102 -28.18 17.56 4.61
N ILE A 103 -28.35 18.67 5.34
CA ILE A 103 -27.23 19.52 5.77
C ILE A 103 -26.25 18.73 6.67
N ILE A 104 -26.77 17.89 7.58
CA ILE A 104 -25.94 17.04 8.44
C ILE A 104 -25.13 16.04 7.61
N GLU A 105 -25.75 15.33 6.67
CA GLU A 105 -25.04 14.36 5.80
C GLU A 105 -23.96 15.05 4.96
N PHE A 106 -24.25 16.21 4.37
CA PHE A 106 -23.24 16.99 3.64
C PHE A 106 -22.10 17.47 4.54
N SER A 107 -22.40 17.87 5.77
CA SER A 107 -21.37 18.27 6.74
C SER A 107 -20.46 17.10 7.11
N ALA A 108 -21.03 15.89 7.29
CA ALA A 108 -20.28 14.67 7.54
C ALA A 108 -19.37 14.29 6.36
N LEU A 109 -19.90 14.38 5.12
CA LEU A 109 -19.11 14.19 3.89
C LEU A 109 -17.93 15.17 3.81
N PHE A 110 -18.19 16.44 4.12
CA PHE A 110 -17.16 17.47 4.07
C PHE A 110 -16.03 17.18 5.08
N ILE A 111 -16.37 16.83 6.32
CA ILE A 111 -15.39 16.44 7.34
C ILE A 111 -14.58 15.22 6.89
N LEU A 112 -15.23 14.23 6.28
CA LEU A 112 -14.55 13.04 5.76
C LEU A 112 -13.52 13.41 4.68
N LEU A 113 -13.89 14.29 3.73
CA LEU A 113 -12.97 14.75 2.69
C LEU A 113 -11.73 15.42 3.28
N VAL A 114 -11.91 16.26 4.31
CA VAL A 114 -10.80 16.90 5.03
C VAL A 114 -9.88 15.84 5.67
N ILE A 115 -10.45 14.83 6.32
CA ILE A 115 -9.68 13.72 6.91
C ILE A 115 -8.90 12.96 5.84
N ILE A 116 -9.53 12.63 4.70
CA ILE A 116 -8.86 11.95 3.58
C ILE A 116 -7.69 12.78 3.04
N MET A 117 -7.88 14.08 2.86
CA MET A 117 -6.81 14.98 2.42
C MET A 117 -5.65 15.00 3.42
N PHE A 118 -5.95 15.02 4.72
CA PHE A 118 -4.94 15.01 5.77
C PHE A 118 -4.17 13.68 5.80
N LEU A 119 -4.88 12.55 5.77
CA LEU A 119 -4.29 11.21 5.73
C LEU A 119 -3.45 11.01 4.46
N SER A 120 -3.88 11.53 3.31
CA SER A 120 -3.12 11.48 2.06
C SER A 120 -1.78 12.22 2.18
N LYS A 121 -1.80 13.44 2.75
CA LYS A 121 -0.57 14.21 3.01
C LYS A 121 0.34 13.50 4.01
N PHE A 122 -0.22 12.93 5.08
CA PHE A 122 0.56 12.20 6.08
C PHE A 122 1.18 10.92 5.53
N SER A 123 0.39 10.13 4.80
CA SER A 123 0.82 8.93 4.06
C SER A 123 2.00 9.22 3.13
N SER A 124 1.97 10.35 2.41
CA SER A 124 3.07 10.73 1.52
C SER A 124 4.39 10.95 2.27
N LYS A 125 4.34 11.47 3.50
CA LYS A 125 5.51 11.68 4.38
C LYS A 125 5.99 10.37 5.01
N VAL A 126 5.08 9.53 5.49
CA VAL A 126 5.41 8.23 6.12
C VAL A 126 5.94 7.22 5.10
N SER A 127 5.51 7.29 3.83
CA SER A 127 6.05 6.47 2.74
C SER A 127 7.53 6.74 2.42
N LYS A 128 8.11 7.81 2.95
CA LYS A 128 9.55 8.07 2.88
C LYS A 128 10.32 7.48 4.07
N GLY A 129 9.64 6.97 5.10
CA GLY A 129 10.24 6.56 6.37
C GLY A 129 9.92 5.14 6.85
N SER A 130 9.00 4.40 6.22
CA SER A 130 8.70 3.03 6.65
C SER A 130 8.14 2.17 5.52
N LEU A 131 8.66 0.93 5.41
CA LEU A 131 8.31 -0.15 4.47
C LEU A 131 8.86 -0.08 3.03
N GLU A 132 10.02 0.57 2.81
CA GLU A 132 10.99 -0.13 1.97
C GLU A 132 11.49 -1.30 2.80
N ILE A 133 11.25 -2.55 2.36
CA ILE A 133 12.09 -3.68 2.75
C ILE A 133 13.50 -3.14 2.62
N SER A 134 14.19 -2.97 3.74
CA SER A 134 15.46 -2.27 3.75
C SER A 134 16.33 -2.99 2.73
N TRP A 135 17.07 -2.27 1.89
CA TRP A 135 17.86 -2.90 0.83
C TRP A 135 18.74 -4.03 1.40
N PHE A 136 19.13 -3.92 2.68
CA PHE A 136 19.68 -4.99 3.50
C PHE A 136 18.90 -6.28 3.40
N ASP A 137 17.62 -6.30 3.79
CA ASP A 137 16.81 -7.52 3.80
C ASP A 137 16.63 -8.07 2.38
N LYS A 138 16.58 -7.20 1.35
CA LYS A 138 16.52 -7.67 -0.04
C LYS A 138 17.82 -8.35 -0.47
N CYS A 139 18.96 -7.73 -0.19
CA CYS A 139 20.27 -8.26 -0.52
C CYS A 139 20.57 -9.52 0.29
N GLU A 140 20.23 -9.56 1.58
CA GLU A 140 20.41 -10.72 2.46
C GLU A 140 19.65 -11.92 1.91
N ASN A 141 18.39 -11.73 1.51
CA ASN A 141 17.58 -12.79 0.91
C ASN A 141 18.18 -13.32 -0.41
N ILE A 142 18.72 -12.46 -1.28
CA ILE A 142 19.36 -12.92 -2.52
C ILE A 142 20.65 -13.69 -2.20
N ILE A 143 21.46 -13.21 -1.25
CA ILE A 143 22.69 -13.89 -0.86
C ILE A 143 22.41 -15.25 -0.22
N TYR A 144 21.37 -15.38 0.63
CA TYR A 144 20.98 -16.71 1.14
C TYR A 144 20.55 -17.66 0.03
N LYS A 145 19.83 -17.17 -1.00
CA LYS A 145 19.49 -17.99 -2.17
C LYS A 145 20.74 -18.41 -2.95
N LEU A 146 21.70 -17.50 -3.14
CA LEU A 146 22.98 -17.80 -3.77
C LEU A 146 23.75 -18.85 -2.96
N LEU A 147 23.84 -18.71 -1.64
CA LEU A 147 24.52 -19.68 -0.76
C LEU A 147 23.86 -21.07 -0.77
N ALA A 148 22.55 -21.13 -0.98
CA ALA A 148 21.82 -22.39 -1.11
C ALA A 148 21.97 -23.04 -2.50
N ASN A 149 22.40 -22.29 -3.51
CA ASN A 149 22.57 -22.78 -4.88
C ASN A 149 23.85 -23.66 -4.98
N PRO A 150 23.76 -24.93 -5.40
CA PRO A 150 24.92 -25.81 -5.59
C PRO A 150 25.99 -25.22 -6.51
N ASN A 151 25.60 -24.47 -7.54
CA ASN A 151 26.50 -23.87 -8.52
C ASN A 151 27.35 -22.72 -7.90
N CYS A 152 26.88 -22.16 -6.79
CA CYS A 152 27.57 -21.07 -6.08
C CYS A 152 28.54 -21.56 -5.00
N GLN A 153 28.68 -22.87 -4.76
CA GLN A 153 29.50 -23.35 -3.64
C GLN A 153 30.97 -22.91 -3.74
N ILE A 154 31.47 -22.72 -4.95
CA ILE A 154 32.84 -22.22 -5.21
C ILE A 154 33.03 -20.78 -4.69
N TYR A 155 31.96 -19.99 -4.61
CA TYR A 155 31.99 -18.58 -4.18
C TYR A 155 31.52 -18.38 -2.74
N LYS A 156 31.29 -19.47 -1.99
CA LYS A 156 30.68 -19.44 -0.65
C LYS A 156 31.38 -18.46 0.30
N ASP A 157 32.72 -18.44 0.29
CA ASP A 157 33.49 -17.58 1.18
C ASP A 157 33.33 -16.10 0.85
N ASP A 158 33.27 -15.75 -0.44
CA ASP A 158 33.09 -14.36 -0.87
C ASP A 158 31.65 -13.88 -0.65
N LEU A 159 30.66 -14.76 -0.86
CA LEU A 159 29.25 -14.49 -0.52
C LEU A 159 29.07 -14.28 0.99
N ASN A 160 29.73 -15.07 1.84
CA ASN A 160 29.70 -14.88 3.29
C ASN A 160 30.32 -13.53 3.72
N LYS A 161 31.43 -13.11 3.10
CA LYS A 161 32.03 -11.78 3.37
C LYS A 161 31.07 -10.65 3.02
N ILE A 162 30.37 -10.76 1.89
CA ILE A 162 29.36 -9.77 1.48
C ILE A 162 28.20 -9.77 2.48
N LEU A 163 27.72 -10.94 2.89
CA LEU A 163 26.65 -11.08 3.88
C LEU A 163 27.00 -10.41 5.21
N GLU A 164 28.19 -10.67 5.74
CA GLU A 164 28.67 -10.03 6.96
C GLU A 164 28.80 -8.52 6.79
N ALA A 165 29.36 -8.07 5.67
CA ALA A 165 29.51 -6.64 5.39
C ALA A 165 28.15 -5.93 5.39
N ILE A 166 27.10 -6.55 4.84
CA ILE A 166 25.73 -6.03 4.85
C ILE A 166 25.14 -6.08 6.26
N LYS A 167 25.31 -7.18 7.00
CA LYS A 167 24.75 -7.34 8.35
C LYS A 167 25.24 -6.29 9.33
N TYR A 168 26.52 -5.92 9.23
CA TYR A 168 27.15 -4.90 10.08
C TYR A 168 27.14 -3.49 9.45
N SER A 169 26.55 -3.32 8.27
CA SER A 169 26.40 -2.01 7.63
C SER A 169 25.35 -1.17 8.36
N ASP A 170 25.61 0.13 8.43
CA ASP A 170 24.76 1.08 9.15
C ASP A 170 23.40 1.28 8.46
N LYS A 171 22.31 0.97 9.14
CA LYS A 171 20.96 1.03 8.54
C LYS A 171 20.46 2.46 8.28
N ALA A 172 21.10 3.48 8.85
CA ALA A 172 20.63 4.87 8.81
C ALA A 172 21.24 5.69 7.64
N SER A 173 21.46 5.08 6.48
CA SER A 173 21.97 5.82 5.30
C SER A 173 20.87 6.57 4.57
N THR A 174 21.21 7.76 4.08
CA THR A 174 20.37 8.55 3.16
C THR A 174 20.76 8.35 1.69
N GLU A 175 21.75 7.50 1.40
CA GLU A 175 22.35 7.39 0.07
C GLU A 175 21.75 6.26 -0.78
N TYR A 176 20.48 6.43 -1.13
CA TYR A 176 19.67 5.46 -1.90
C TYR A 176 20.30 5.01 -3.23
N ARG A 177 21.13 5.85 -3.87
CA ARG A 177 21.73 5.51 -5.17
C ARG A 177 22.72 4.34 -5.06
N LYS A 178 23.59 4.35 -4.03
CA LYS A 178 24.56 3.26 -3.82
C LYS A 178 23.87 1.99 -3.35
N ASP A 179 22.85 2.12 -2.51
CA ASP A 179 22.07 0.98 -2.02
C ASP A 179 21.38 0.24 -3.19
N ASN A 180 20.85 0.97 -4.18
CA ASN A 180 20.30 0.37 -5.42
C ASN A 180 21.38 -0.27 -6.30
N GLU A 181 22.55 0.37 -6.46
CA GLU A 181 23.64 -0.18 -7.28
C GLU A 181 24.15 -1.52 -6.71
N ILE A 182 24.29 -1.61 -5.38
CA ILE A 182 24.65 -2.85 -4.69
C ILE A 182 23.61 -3.94 -4.97
N TYR A 183 22.32 -3.60 -4.83
CA TYR A 183 21.22 -4.53 -5.09
C TYR A 183 21.21 -5.05 -6.53
N GLU A 184 21.32 -4.16 -7.52
CA GLU A 184 21.32 -4.53 -8.94
C GLU A 184 22.48 -5.47 -9.28
N ARG A 185 23.66 -5.23 -8.73
CA ARG A 185 24.83 -6.10 -8.97
C ARG A 185 24.69 -7.47 -8.31
N ILE A 186 24.14 -7.53 -7.10
CA ILE A 186 23.86 -8.83 -6.44
C ILE A 186 22.84 -9.62 -7.27
N ASN A 187 21.81 -8.96 -7.80
CA ASN A 187 20.82 -9.61 -8.66
C ASN A 187 21.42 -10.07 -10.00
N LYS A 188 22.36 -9.29 -10.57
CA LYS A 188 23.09 -9.69 -11.78
C LYS A 188 23.90 -10.97 -11.58
N ILE A 189 24.51 -11.15 -10.40
CA ILE A 189 25.22 -12.40 -10.07
C ILE A 189 24.26 -13.58 -10.03
N TYR A 190 23.08 -13.39 -9.44
CA TYR A 190 22.04 -14.41 -9.41
C TYR A 190 21.63 -14.85 -10.82
N GLU A 191 21.48 -13.90 -11.75
CA GLU A 191 21.21 -14.21 -13.16
C GLU A 191 22.41 -14.85 -13.87
N MET A 192 23.63 -14.41 -13.60
CA MET A 192 24.84 -14.97 -14.22
C MET A 192 25.05 -16.43 -13.85
N VAL A 193 24.90 -16.80 -12.57
CA VAL A 193 25.13 -18.19 -12.13
C VAL A 193 24.18 -19.17 -12.80
N ASP A 194 22.95 -18.75 -13.11
CA ASP A 194 21.95 -19.63 -13.73
C ASP A 194 22.09 -19.72 -15.27
N TYR A 195 22.66 -18.70 -15.93
CA TYR A 195 22.70 -18.60 -17.41
C TYR A 195 24.10 -18.62 -18.04
N PHE A 196 25.11 -18.05 -17.37
CA PHE A 196 26.46 -17.83 -17.90
C PHE A 196 27.52 -18.15 -16.85
N ASN A 197 28.16 -19.32 -16.97
CA ASN A 197 29.17 -19.76 -16.02
C ASN A 197 30.56 -19.17 -16.32
N ASP A 198 30.67 -17.83 -16.40
CA ASP A 198 31.97 -17.14 -16.45
C ASP A 198 32.47 -16.86 -15.03
N GLU A 199 33.28 -17.77 -14.51
CA GLU A 199 33.83 -17.70 -13.16
C GLU A 199 34.62 -16.41 -12.89
N LYS A 200 35.29 -15.87 -13.92
CA LYS A 200 36.11 -14.66 -13.77
C LYS A 200 35.24 -13.42 -13.64
N GLU A 201 34.17 -13.34 -14.42
CA GLU A 201 33.20 -12.23 -14.34
C GLU A 201 32.45 -12.26 -13.00
N ILE A 202 32.06 -13.44 -12.51
CA ILE A 202 31.39 -13.60 -11.21
C ILE A 202 32.30 -13.16 -10.06
N LYS A 203 33.57 -13.63 -10.02
CA LYS A 203 34.54 -13.21 -8.99
C LYS A 203 34.81 -11.70 -8.99
N ASN A 204 34.91 -11.10 -10.19
CA ASN A 204 35.08 -9.66 -10.31
C ASN A 204 33.85 -8.90 -9.77
N SER A 205 32.66 -9.39 -10.09
CA SER A 205 31.39 -8.82 -9.62
C SER A 205 31.24 -8.88 -8.09
N LEU A 206 31.59 -10.02 -7.47
CA LEU A 206 31.60 -10.18 -6.01
C LEU A 206 32.57 -9.20 -5.33
N SER A 207 33.78 -9.06 -5.89
CA SER A 207 34.79 -8.13 -5.37
C SER A 207 34.32 -6.67 -5.46
N GLN A 208 33.66 -6.31 -6.56
CA GLN A 208 33.11 -4.96 -6.75
C GLN A 208 31.95 -4.66 -5.80
N ILE A 209 31.06 -5.63 -5.55
CA ILE A 209 29.98 -5.48 -4.56
C ILE A 209 30.57 -5.21 -3.16
N LEU A 210 31.60 -5.96 -2.77
CA LEU A 210 32.26 -5.75 -1.48
C LEU A 210 32.88 -4.35 -1.36
N LEU A 211 33.50 -3.85 -2.44
CA LEU A 211 34.00 -2.48 -2.52
C LEU A 211 32.88 -1.45 -2.38
N LEU A 212 31.77 -1.61 -3.10
CA LEU A 212 30.63 -0.69 -3.02
C LEU A 212 30.05 -0.61 -1.60
N ILE A 213 29.93 -1.74 -0.91
CA ILE A 213 29.47 -1.79 0.49
C ILE A 213 30.43 -1.03 1.40
N LYS A 214 31.75 -1.22 1.25
CA LYS A 214 32.77 -0.50 2.03
C LYS A 214 32.75 1.00 1.77
N GLU A 215 32.64 1.41 0.51
CA GLU A 215 32.53 2.83 0.15
C GLU A 215 31.29 3.46 0.76
N ARG A 216 30.15 2.80 0.63
CA ARG A 216 28.88 3.22 1.21
C ARG A 216 29.01 3.38 2.73
N ASN A 217 29.60 2.41 3.42
CA ASN A 217 29.85 2.51 4.87
C ASN A 217 30.75 3.69 5.23
N THR A 218 31.77 3.96 4.42
CA THR A 218 32.66 5.10 4.61
C THR A 218 31.92 6.44 4.47
N ILE A 219 31.00 6.55 3.49
CA ILE A 219 30.21 7.77 3.30
C ILE A 219 29.25 7.99 4.47
N VAL A 220 28.60 6.93 4.96
CA VAL A 220 27.70 7.02 6.12
C VAL A 220 28.47 7.39 7.39
N LEU A 221 29.66 6.83 7.60
CA LEU A 221 30.52 7.23 8.71
C LEU A 221 30.94 8.69 8.61
N LYS A 222 31.27 9.19 7.41
CA LYS A 222 31.58 10.60 7.18
C LYS A 222 30.38 11.51 7.45
N SER A 223 29.19 11.15 6.98
CA SER A 223 27.98 11.96 7.19
C SER A 223 27.57 12.04 8.65
N LYS A 224 27.79 10.97 9.44
CA LYS A 224 27.53 10.95 10.89
C LYS A 224 28.51 11.77 11.71
N ARG A 225 29.73 11.98 11.22
CA ARG A 225 30.76 12.77 11.92
C ARG A 225 30.53 14.29 11.81
N GLY A 226 29.51 14.72 11.08
CA GLY A 226 29.26 16.12 10.77
C GLY A 226 30.15 16.58 9.62
N SER A 227 29.55 17.18 8.60
CA SER A 227 30.31 18.01 7.67
C SER A 227 30.85 19.20 8.46
N PHE A 228 32.16 19.40 8.45
CA PHE A 228 32.69 20.76 8.58
C PHE A 228 32.28 21.58 7.35
#